data_AF-A0A2G4GRK1-F1
#
_entry.id   AF-A0A2G4GRK1-F1
#
_cell.length_a   1.000
_cell.length_b   1.000
_cell.length_c   1.000
_cell.angle_alpha   90.00
_cell.angle_beta   90.00
_cell.angle_gamma   90.00
#
_symmetry.space_group_name_H-M   'P 1'
#
loop_
_entity.id
_entity.type
_entity.pdbx_description
1 polymer ?
#
loop_
_entity_poly.entity_id
_entity_poly.type
_entity_poly.pdbx_seq_one_letter_code
_entity_poly.pdbx_strand_id
1 'polypeptide(L)' 'MKGFELVKGWARELVDIMLLFIAIGVLVQIIFGTESTSYFGKITGNLMAFVTQLGSGGFVGLIALLIIISIFSKRTNATN' A
#
# COMPACT_ATOMS: atom_id res chain seq x y z
N MET A 1 -13.13 23.26 -13.95
CA MET A 1 -13.12 21.78 -13.77
C MET A 1 -11.78 21.12 -14.12
N LYS A 2 -10.96 21.67 -15.03
CA LYS A 2 -9.63 21.14 -15.41
C LYS A 2 -8.61 20.98 -14.25
N GLY A 3 -8.62 21.90 -13.26
CA GLY A 3 -7.67 21.87 -12.15
C GLY A 3 -7.80 20.63 -11.25
N PHE A 4 -9.02 20.16 -11.00
CA PHE A 4 -9.24 18.97 -10.16
C PHE A 4 -8.75 17.69 -10.86
N GLU A 5 -8.92 17.60 -12.18
CA GLU A 5 -8.42 16.47 -12.97
C GLU A 5 -6.89 16.42 -13.02
N LEU A 6 -6.24 17.58 -13.17
CA LEU A 6 -4.78 17.69 -13.13
C LEU A 6 -4.21 17.24 -11.77
N VAL A 7 -4.80 17.74 -10.68
CA VAL A 7 -4.38 17.35 -9.31
C VAL A 7 -4.63 15.86 -9.06
N LYS A 8 -5.77 15.32 -9.51
CA LYS A 8 -6.09 13.90 -9.38
C LYS A 8 -5.15 13.01 -10.20
N GLY A 9 -4.71 13.47 -11.38
CA GLY A 9 -3.70 12.80 -12.20
C GLY A 9 -2.35 12.74 -11.48
N TRP A 10 -1.83 13.89 -11.05
CA TRP A 10 -0.54 13.96 -10.35
C TRP A 10 -0.53 13.17 -9.04
N ALA A 11 -1.62 13.23 -8.26
CA ALA A 11 -1.75 12.44 -7.05
C ALA A 11 -1.74 10.92 -7.31
N ARG A 12 -2.29 10.47 -8.45
CA ARG A 12 -2.25 9.06 -8.84
C ARG A 12 -0.82 8.62 -9.16
N GLU A 13 -0.12 9.38 -10.01
CA GLU A 13 1.27 9.08 -10.38
C GLU A 13 2.19 9.08 -9.15
N LEU A 14 2.01 10.04 -8.25
CA LEU A 14 2.78 10.07 -7.00
C LEU A 14 2.51 8.84 -6.13
N VAL A 15 1.27 8.39 -6.01
CA VAL A 15 0.92 7.16 -5.27
C VAL A 15 1.57 5.94 -5.92
N ASP A 16 1.57 5.84 -7.25
CA ASP A 16 2.19 4.71 -7.95
C ASP A 16 3.71 4.66 -7.71
N ILE A 17 4.37 5.82 -7.71
CA ILE A 17 5.80 5.94 -7.36
C ILE A 17 6.04 5.50 -5.91
N MET A 18 5.23 5.99 -4.96
CA MET A 18 5.36 5.62 -3.55
C MET A 18 5.13 4.12 -3.30
N LEU A 19 4.19 3.51 -4.03
CA LEU A 19 3.96 2.06 -3.97
C LEU A 19 5.17 1.28 -4.47
N LEU A 20 5.82 1.73 -5.55
CA LEU A 20 7.05 1.11 -6.05
C LEU A 20 8.18 1.22 -5.01
N PHE A 21 8.32 2.35 -4.33
CA PHE A 21 9.28 2.51 -3.25
C PHE A 21 9.02 1.57 -2.07
N ILE A 22 7.76 1.38 -1.67
CA ILE A 22 7.39 0.41 -0.64
C ILE A 22 7.78 -1.01 -1.08
N ALA A 23 7.46 -1.39 -2.31
CA ALA A 23 7.80 -2.72 -2.85
C ALA A 23 9.32 -2.97 -2.82
N ILE A 24 10.12 -1.99 -3.24
CA ILE A 24 11.59 -2.07 -3.18
C ILE A 24 12.06 -2.19 -1.72
N GLY A 25 11.53 -1.37 -0.81
CA GLY A 25 11.91 -1.41 0.60
C GLY A 25 11.66 -2.76 1.26
N VAL A 26 10.51 -3.37 0.97
CA VAL A 26 10.16 -4.72 1.43
C VAL A 26 11.13 -5.77 0.88
N LEU A 27 11.42 -5.74 -0.43
CA LEU A 27 12.36 -6.68 -1.05
C LEU A 27 13.77 -6.56 -0.47
N VAL A 28 14.28 -5.34 -0.30
CA VAL A 28 15.60 -5.08 0.27
C VAL A 28 15.69 -5.63 1.69
N GLN A 29 14.68 -5.40 2.52
CA GLN A 29 14.67 -5.93 3.89
C GLN A 29 14.61 -7.46 3.93
N ILE A 30 13.87 -8.11 3.03
CA ILE A 30 13.82 -9.57 2.95
C ILE A 30 15.18 -10.16 2.59
N ILE A 31 15.91 -9.52 1.65
CA ILE A 31 17.21 -10.02 1.16
C ILE A 31 18.33 -9.77 2.17
N PHE A 32 18.42 -8.56 2.72
CA PHE A 32 19.56 -8.11 3.52
C PHE A 32 19.31 -8.17 5.04
N GLY A 33 18.08 -8.45 5.46
CA GLY A 33 17.68 -8.50 6.86
C GLY A 33 17.54 -7.11 7.52
N THR A 34 16.85 -7.07 8.67
CA THR A 34 16.51 -5.82 9.39
C THR A 34 17.71 -5.08 9.97
N GLU A 35 18.76 -5.80 10.37
CA GLU A 35 19.95 -5.24 11.01
C GLU A 35 20.73 -4.29 10.09
N SER A 36 20.75 -4.60 8.79
CA SER A 36 21.54 -3.86 7.79
C SER A 36 20.76 -2.75 7.07
N THR A 37 19.44 -2.69 7.24
CA THR A 37 18.56 -1.86 6.41
C THR A 37 17.69 -0.89 7.21
N SER A 38 18.20 -0.27 8.28
CA SER A 38 17.43 0.55 9.25
C SER A 38 16.36 1.49 8.63
N TYR A 39 16.67 2.18 7.52
CA TYR A 39 15.71 3.07 6.85
C TYR A 39 14.57 2.33 6.12
N PHE A 40 14.89 1.27 5.37
CA PHE A 40 13.89 0.42 4.69
C PHE A 40 13.16 -0.51 5.67
N GLY A 41 13.82 -0.84 6.78
CA GLY A 41 13.34 -1.58 7.94
C GLY A 41 12.02 -1.06 8.49
N LYS A 42 11.94 0.27 8.63
CA LYS A 42 10.75 0.96 9.15
C LYS A 42 9.56 0.91 8.19
N ILE A 43 9.80 0.90 6.88
CA ILE A 43 8.73 0.86 5.87
C ILE A 43 8.00 -0.49 5.96
N THR A 44 8.74 -1.59 5.88
CA THR A 44 8.17 -2.93 6.02
C THR A 44 7.62 -3.15 7.42
N GLY A 45 8.27 -2.65 8.47
CA GLY A 45 7.77 -2.74 9.84
C GLY A 45 6.39 -2.11 10.00
N ASN A 46 6.20 -0.90 9.45
CA ASN A 46 4.90 -0.21 9.46
C ASN A 46 3.85 -0.98 8.65
N LEU A 47 4.23 -1.54 7.49
CA LEU A 47 3.33 -2.36 6.67
C LEU A 47 2.91 -3.63 7.41
N MET A 48 3.86 -4.36 8.01
CA MET A 48 3.59 -5.57 8.76
C MET A 48 2.71 -5.29 9.98
N ALA A 49 2.97 -4.18 10.70
CA ALA A 49 2.14 -3.77 11.83
C ALA A 49 0.68 -3.49 11.39
N PHE A 50 0.48 -2.83 10.26
CA PHE A 50 -0.85 -2.60 9.69
C PHE A 50 -1.54 -3.92 9.31
N VAL A 51 -0.84 -4.84 8.65
CA VAL A 51 -1.36 -6.18 8.31
C VAL A 51 -1.72 -6.96 9.58
N THR A 52 -0.88 -6.93 10.61
CA THR A 52 -1.16 -7.56 11.90
C THR A 52 -2.37 -6.95 12.58
N GLN A 53 -2.55 -5.63 12.54
CA GLN A 53 -3.74 -4.96 13.06
C GLN A 53 -5.01 -5.46 12.37
N LEU A 54 -5.00 -5.58 11.03
CA LEU A 54 -6.11 -6.17 10.30
C LEU A 54 -6.36 -7.63 10.74
N GLY A 55 -5.32 -8.44 10.89
CA GLY A 55 -5.45 -9.85 11.33
C GLY A 55 -5.98 -10.01 12.76
N SER A 56 -5.61 -9.10 13.67
CA SER A 56 -6.02 -9.15 15.08
C SER A 56 -7.52 -8.96 15.31
N GLY A 57 -8.23 -8.36 14.34
CA GLY A 57 -9.69 -8.20 14.38
C GLY A 57 -10.49 -9.47 14.03
N GLY A 58 -9.82 -10.58 13.69
CA GLY A 58 -10.48 -11.83 13.30
C GLY A 58 -11.43 -11.64 12.12
N PHE A 59 -12.71 -11.95 12.31
CA PHE A 59 -13.74 -11.80 11.26
C PHE A 59 -13.91 -10.36 10.78
N VAL A 60 -13.87 -9.38 11.68
CA VAL A 60 -14.02 -7.95 11.34
C VAL A 60 -12.87 -7.49 10.45
N GLY A 61 -11.66 -8.00 10.71
CA GLY A 61 -10.48 -7.75 9.88
C GLY A 61 -10.62 -8.22 8.44
N LEU A 62 -11.20 -9.41 8.24
CA LEU A 62 -11.46 -9.97 6.91
C LEU A 62 -12.50 -9.15 6.15
N ILE A 63 -13.58 -8.72 6.81
CA ILE A 63 -14.58 -7.85 6.19
C ILE A 63 -13.97 -6.51 5.77
N ALA A 64 -13.13 -5.90 6.62
CA ALA A 64 -12.41 -4.67 6.28
C ALA A 64 -11.52 -4.86 5.04
N LEU A 65 -10.78 -5.96 4.97
CA LEU A 65 -9.95 -6.29 3.81
C LEU A 65 -10.77 -6.47 2.53
N LEU A 66 -11.91 -7.18 2.60
CA LEU A 66 -12.82 -7.36 1.45
C LEU A 66 -13.37 -6.04 0.94
N ILE A 67 -13.72 -5.12 1.83
CA ILE A 67 -14.20 -3.78 1.46
C ILE A 67 -13.10 -3.00 0.72
N ILE A 68 -11.87 -3.00 1.25
CA ILE A 68 -10.72 -2.33 0.63
C ILE A 68 -10.48 -2.87 -0.78
N ILE A 69 -10.43 -4.19 -0.94
CA ILE A 69 -10.22 -4.86 -2.24
C ILE A 69 -11.37 -4.52 -3.21
N SER A 70 -12.62 -4.55 -2.75
CA SER A 70 -13.79 -4.24 -3.58
C SER A 70 -13.75 -2.81 -4.16
N ILE A 71 -13.33 -1.84 -3.34
CA ILE A 71 -13.17 -0.45 -3.77
C ILE A 71 -12.04 -0.33 -4.81
N PHE A 72 -10.91 -1.01 -4.58
CA PHE A 72 -9.78 -0.97 -5.51
C PHE A 72 -10.12 -1.64 -6.86
N SER A 73 -10.75 -2.82 -6.84
CA SER A 73 -11.15 -3.56 -8.04
C SER A 73 -12.21 -2.84 -8.89
N LYS A 74 -13.15 -2.13 -8.26
CA LYS A 74 -14.13 -1.30 -9.00
C LYS A 74 -13.47 -0.18 -9.81
N ARG A 75 -12.31 0.34 -9.38
CA ARG A 75 -11.58 1.38 -10.09
C ARG A 75 -10.91 0.86 -11.37
N THR A 76 -10.37 -0.36 -11.32
CA THR A 76 -9.74 -1.04 -12.47
C THR A 76 -10.76 -1.41 -13.55
N ASN A 77 -11.98 -1.79 -13.18
CA ASN A 77 -13.00 -2.17 -14.15
C ASN A 77 -13.66 -0.96 -14.85
N ALA A 78 -13.55 0.25 -14.29
CA ALA A 78 -14.06 1.47 -14.91
C ALA A 78 -13.14 2.04 -16.01
N THR A 79 -12.02 1.38 -16.30
CA THR A 79 -11.05 1.75 -17.35
C THR A 79 -10.99 0.74 -18.51
N ASN A 80 -11.98 -0.14 -18.64
CA ASN A 80 -12.20 -0.96 -19.85
C ASN A 80 -13.48 -0.52 -20.56
#